data_AF-A0A3B9UP61-F1
#
_entry.id   AF-A0A3B9UP61-F1
#
_cell.length_a   1.000
_cell.length_b   1.000
_cell.length_c   1.000
_cell.angle_alpha   90.00
_cell.angle_beta   90.00
_cell.angle_gamma   90.00
#
_symmetry.space_group_name_H-M   'P 1'
#
loop_
_entity.id
_entity.type
_entity.pdbx_description
1 polymer ?
#
loop_
_entity_poly.entity_id
_entity_poly.type
_entity_poly.pdbx_seq_one_letter_code
_entity_poly.pdbx_strand_id
1 'polypeptide(L)'
;MKTDIEIAQSAKMLPILKVAEKIGLTEDDIELYGKYKGKISLNVLENNKDKEDGKLILVTAINPTPAGEGKSTVTIGLGQALCSMGKNAVIALREPSLGPVFGVKGGAAGGGYAQVIPMEDINLHFTGDMHAITTANNLLSAAIDNHIHQGNELKIDSRRIVFKRVLDMNDRALRQVVVGLGGTPNGFTREDGFTITVASEIMAILCLSTDLMDLKERFGKILIAYSADGQPIYCKD
;
A
#
# COMPACT_ATOMS: atom_id res chain seq x y z
N MET A 1 -24.77 -23.21 -2.38
CA MET A 1 -24.40 -22.03 -1.57
C MET A 1 -23.88 -20.99 -2.55
N LYS A 2 -24.25 -19.71 -2.42
CA LYS A 2 -23.70 -18.67 -3.30
C LYS A 2 -22.19 -18.57 -3.10
N THR A 3 -21.46 -18.34 -4.18
CA THR A 3 -20.03 -17.99 -4.15
C THR A 3 -19.82 -16.61 -3.55
N ASP A 4 -18.60 -16.31 -3.10
CA ASP A 4 -18.26 -15.01 -2.51
C ASP A 4 -18.58 -13.84 -3.44
N ILE A 5 -18.31 -13.98 -4.73
CA ILE A 5 -18.59 -12.93 -5.73
C ILE A 5 -20.10 -12.75 -5.95
N GLU A 6 -20.89 -13.83 -5.99
CA GLU A 6 -22.35 -13.75 -6.12
C GLU A 6 -22.99 -13.08 -4.90
N ILE A 7 -22.43 -13.28 -3.70
CA ILE A 7 -22.86 -12.58 -2.49
C ILE A 7 -22.57 -11.08 -2.66
N ALA A 8 -21.33 -10.72 -2.98
CA ALA A 8 -20.91 -9.33 -3.17
C ALA A 8 -21.75 -8.59 -4.23
N GLN A 9 -22.00 -9.21 -5.39
CA GLN A 9 -22.76 -8.62 -6.49
C GLN A 9 -24.25 -8.47 -6.17
N SER A 10 -24.80 -9.32 -5.28
CA SER A 10 -26.19 -9.21 -4.84
C SER A 10 -26.41 -8.21 -3.70
N ALA A 11 -25.33 -7.64 -3.13
CA ALA A 11 -25.41 -6.72 -2.01
C ALA A 11 -25.96 -5.35 -2.44
N LYS A 12 -26.91 -4.83 -1.65
CA LYS A 12 -27.41 -3.44 -1.81
C LYS A 12 -26.47 -2.48 -1.09
N MET A 13 -25.49 -1.95 -1.81
CA MET A 13 -24.54 -0.98 -1.26
C MET A 13 -25.22 0.34 -0.92
N LEU A 14 -24.84 0.91 0.23
CA LEU A 14 -25.15 2.30 0.55
C LEU A 14 -24.11 3.21 -0.11
N PRO A 15 -24.49 4.40 -0.59
CA PRO A 15 -23.51 5.42 -0.99
C PRO A 15 -22.50 5.67 0.13
N ILE A 16 -21.23 5.89 -0.21
CA ILE A 16 -20.16 6.01 0.79
C ILE A 16 -20.41 7.15 1.78
N LEU A 17 -21.00 8.26 1.32
CA LEU A 17 -21.40 9.37 2.19
C LEU A 17 -22.40 8.93 3.27
N LYS A 18 -23.32 8.01 2.97
CA LYS A 18 -24.25 7.44 3.97
C LYS A 18 -23.58 6.49 4.96
N VAL A 19 -22.44 5.91 4.59
CA VAL A 19 -21.62 5.13 5.52
C VAL A 19 -20.83 6.07 6.43
N ALA A 20 -20.24 7.11 5.85
CA ALA A 20 -19.49 8.15 6.54
C ALA A 20 -20.32 8.94 7.58
N GLU A 21 -21.56 9.29 7.25
CA GLU A 21 -22.50 9.94 8.18
C GLU A 21 -22.65 9.17 9.50
N LYS A 22 -22.58 7.83 9.47
CA LYS A 22 -22.72 6.98 10.68
C LYS A 22 -21.58 7.14 11.68
N ILE A 23 -20.42 7.60 11.20
CA ILE A 23 -19.24 7.86 12.03
C ILE A 23 -18.99 9.36 12.21
N GLY A 24 -19.97 10.20 11.84
CA GLY A 24 -19.92 11.65 12.05
C GLY A 24 -19.06 12.42 11.05
N LEU A 25 -18.74 11.83 9.90
CA LEU A 25 -18.06 12.53 8.81
C LEU A 25 -19.05 13.21 7.87
N THR A 26 -18.62 14.31 7.28
CA THR A 26 -19.37 15.12 6.32
C THR A 26 -18.84 14.92 4.89
N GLU A 27 -19.54 15.49 3.91
CA GLU A 27 -19.08 15.44 2.51
C GLU A 27 -17.76 16.19 2.30
N ASP A 28 -17.53 17.30 3.03
CA ASP A 28 -16.29 18.08 2.95
C ASP A 28 -15.07 17.32 3.47
N ASP A 29 -15.28 16.27 4.27
CA ASP A 29 -14.20 15.40 4.78
C ASP A 29 -13.77 14.33 3.76
N ILE A 30 -14.49 14.17 2.64
CA ILE A 30 -14.38 13.00 1.76
C ILE A 30 -14.22 13.37 0.29
N GLU A 31 -13.11 12.94 -0.29
CA GLU A 31 -12.90 12.97 -1.73
C GLU A 31 -13.45 11.69 -2.37
N LEU A 32 -14.50 11.81 -3.20
CA LEU A 32 -15.21 10.65 -3.76
C LEU A 32 -14.47 9.96 -4.91
N TYR A 33 -14.46 8.62 -4.86
CA TYR A 33 -14.00 7.74 -5.94
C TYR A 33 -15.19 6.90 -6.44
N GLY A 34 -16.02 7.55 -7.25
CA GLY A 34 -17.34 7.05 -7.60
C GLY A 34 -18.31 7.12 -6.42
N LYS A 35 -19.34 6.27 -6.42
CA LYS A 35 -20.45 6.36 -5.44
C LYS A 35 -20.19 5.64 -4.11
N TYR A 36 -19.27 4.68 -4.09
CA TYR A 36 -19.13 3.69 -3.02
C TYR A 36 -17.74 3.67 -2.37
N LYS A 37 -16.86 4.61 -2.71
CA LYS A 37 -15.50 4.73 -2.17
C LYS A 37 -15.13 6.21 -2.06
N GLY A 38 -14.22 6.54 -1.15
CA GLY A 38 -13.64 7.87 -1.06
C GLY A 38 -12.41 7.88 -0.17
N LYS A 39 -11.60 8.92 -0.28
CA LYS A 39 -10.49 9.21 0.61
C LYS A 39 -10.94 10.19 1.69
N ILE A 40 -10.52 9.96 2.93
CA ILE A 40 -10.84 10.84 4.06
C ILE A 40 -9.68 11.81 4.23
N SER A 41 -9.98 13.09 4.39
CA SER A 41 -8.98 14.13 4.65
C SER A 41 -8.30 13.93 6.01
N LEU A 42 -6.98 14.15 6.07
CA LEU A 42 -6.23 14.12 7.34
C LEU A 42 -6.65 15.24 8.31
N ASN A 43 -7.33 16.28 7.84
CA ASN A 43 -7.91 17.32 8.70
C ASN A 43 -8.89 16.73 9.73
N VAL A 44 -9.49 15.57 9.44
CA VAL A 44 -10.33 14.85 10.41
C VAL A 44 -9.51 14.47 11.64
N LEU A 45 -8.25 14.06 11.50
CA LEU A 45 -7.41 13.73 12.66
C LEU A 45 -7.11 14.99 13.49
N GLU A 46 -6.75 16.10 12.84
CA GLU A 46 -6.49 17.38 13.51
C GLU A 46 -7.70 17.89 14.29
N ASN A 47 -8.90 17.80 13.69
CA ASN A 47 -10.15 18.20 14.31
C ASN A 47 -10.55 17.32 15.50
N ASN A 48 -9.95 16.13 15.63
CA ASN A 48 -10.24 15.16 16.69
C ASN A 48 -9.06 14.90 17.64
N LYS A 49 -7.96 15.66 17.53
CA LYS A 49 -6.72 15.43 18.32
C LYS A 49 -6.92 15.45 19.84
N ASP A 50 -7.90 16.21 20.32
CA ASP A 50 -8.20 16.37 21.74
C ASP A 50 -9.26 15.35 22.24
N LYS A 51 -9.78 14.49 21.36
CA LYS A 51 -10.73 13.44 21.73
C LYS A 51 -9.98 12.20 22.22
N GLU A 52 -10.56 11.52 23.20
CA GLU A 52 -10.03 10.23 23.66
C GLU A 52 -10.18 9.16 22.58
N ASP A 53 -9.14 8.32 22.46
CA ASP A 53 -9.16 7.16 21.58
C ASP A 53 -10.25 6.17 21.97
N GLY A 54 -10.87 5.57 20.94
CA GLY A 54 -11.76 4.43 21.11
C GLY A 54 -11.05 3.17 21.60
N LYS A 55 -11.81 2.07 21.73
CA LYS A 55 -11.21 0.76 22.06
C LYS A 55 -10.57 0.14 20.82
N LEU A 56 -9.28 -0.16 20.89
CA LEU A 56 -8.56 -0.89 19.84
C LEU A 56 -8.63 -2.40 20.08
N ILE A 57 -9.17 -3.15 19.11
CA ILE A 57 -9.24 -4.61 19.14
C ILE A 57 -8.39 -5.17 18.00
N LEU A 58 -7.31 -5.86 18.35
CA LEU A 58 -6.44 -6.52 17.38
C LEU A 58 -6.91 -7.96 17.12
N VAL A 59 -7.20 -8.27 15.87
CA VAL A 59 -7.51 -9.64 15.43
C VAL A 59 -6.24 -10.29 14.86
N THR A 60 -5.81 -11.39 15.47
CA THR A 60 -4.68 -12.21 15.03
C THR A 60 -5.11 -13.67 14.82
N ALA A 61 -4.19 -14.50 14.30
CA ALA A 61 -4.42 -15.92 14.07
C ALA A 61 -3.19 -16.73 14.48
N ILE A 62 -3.37 -18.05 14.59
CA ILE A 62 -2.27 -19.02 14.70
C ILE A 62 -1.43 -19.03 13.41
N ASN A 63 -0.34 -19.80 13.41
CA ASN A 63 0.47 -20.01 12.21
C ASN A 63 -0.39 -20.46 11.02
N PRO A 64 -0.26 -19.82 9.84
CA PRO A 64 -1.06 -20.17 8.67
C PRO A 64 -0.85 -21.61 8.22
N THR A 65 -1.94 -22.26 7.81
CA THR A 65 -1.99 -23.62 7.28
C THR A 65 -2.70 -23.63 5.93
N PRO A 66 -2.51 -24.68 5.11
CA PRO A 66 -3.24 -24.81 3.84
C PRO A 66 -4.78 -24.83 3.97
N ALA A 67 -5.31 -25.10 5.17
CA ALA A 67 -6.75 -25.11 5.42
C ALA A 67 -7.36 -23.70 5.45
N GLY A 68 -6.56 -22.67 5.75
CA GLY A 68 -6.98 -21.29 5.87
C GLY A 68 -7.67 -20.96 7.21
N GLU A 69 -7.30 -19.82 7.79
CA GLU A 69 -7.72 -19.45 9.15
C GLU A 69 -8.87 -18.43 9.18
N GLY A 70 -9.23 -17.82 8.04
CA GLY A 70 -10.36 -16.90 7.94
C GLY A 70 -10.19 -15.57 8.71
N LYS A 71 -8.96 -15.12 8.97
CA LYS A 71 -8.68 -13.92 9.78
C LYS A 71 -9.42 -12.65 9.32
N SER A 72 -9.43 -12.36 8.02
CA SER A 72 -10.15 -11.19 7.48
C SER A 72 -11.65 -11.32 7.69
N THR A 73 -12.21 -12.52 7.45
CA THR A 73 -13.63 -12.83 7.66
C THR A 73 -14.04 -12.62 9.12
N VAL A 74 -13.20 -13.06 10.07
CA VAL A 74 -13.42 -12.82 11.52
C VAL A 74 -13.37 -11.34 11.86
N THR A 75 -12.43 -10.58 11.29
CA THR A 75 -12.32 -9.13 11.53
C THR A 75 -13.58 -8.39 11.07
N ILE A 76 -14.07 -8.72 9.87
CA ILE A 76 -15.26 -8.10 9.29
C ILE A 76 -16.52 -8.52 10.06
N GLY A 77 -16.66 -9.81 10.36
CA GLY A 77 -17.79 -10.35 11.12
C GLY A 77 -17.87 -9.78 12.54
N LEU A 78 -16.73 -9.58 13.21
CA LEU A 78 -16.67 -8.92 14.51
C LEU A 78 -17.16 -7.48 14.44
N GLY A 79 -16.72 -6.70 13.44
CA GLY A 79 -17.20 -5.34 13.22
C GLY A 79 -18.72 -5.29 12.97
N GLN A 80 -19.24 -6.18 12.12
CA GLN A 80 -20.68 -6.32 11.86
C GLN A 80 -21.45 -6.66 13.15
N ALA A 81 -20.95 -7.59 13.96
CA ALA A 81 -21.58 -8.00 15.21
C ALA A 81 -21.62 -6.86 16.24
N LEU A 82 -20.52 -6.12 16.41
CA LEU A 82 -20.47 -4.95 17.30
C LEU A 82 -21.49 -3.88 16.88
N CYS A 83 -21.59 -3.58 15.59
CA CYS A 83 -22.60 -2.67 15.04
C CYS A 83 -24.03 -3.18 15.29
N SER A 84 -24.27 -4.48 15.12
CA SER A 84 -25.58 -5.10 15.43
C SER A 84 -25.94 -5.04 16.91
N MET A 85 -24.96 -4.89 17.80
CA MET A 85 -25.14 -4.69 19.24
C MET A 85 -25.28 -3.21 19.63
N GLY A 86 -25.38 -2.30 18.65
CA GLY A 86 -25.50 -0.86 18.88
C GLY A 86 -24.19 -0.17 19.26
N LYS A 87 -23.03 -0.80 19.03
CA LYS A 87 -21.72 -0.15 19.20
C LYS A 87 -21.34 0.59 17.92
N ASN A 88 -20.77 1.79 18.04
CA ASN A 88 -20.13 2.47 16.92
C ASN A 88 -18.75 1.84 16.69
N ALA A 89 -18.64 0.98 15.67
CA ALA A 89 -17.42 0.23 15.39
C ALA A 89 -17.00 0.39 13.91
N VAL A 90 -15.70 0.51 13.70
CA VAL A 90 -15.06 0.60 12.39
C VAL A 90 -13.97 -0.47 12.31
N ILE A 91 -13.77 -1.04 11.13
CA ILE A 91 -12.69 -1.99 10.87
C ILE A 91 -11.62 -1.32 10.00
N ALA A 92 -10.36 -1.66 10.25
CA ALA A 92 -9.23 -1.27 9.42
C ALA A 92 -8.60 -2.54 8.81
N LEU A 93 -8.43 -2.55 7.48
CA LEU A 93 -7.88 -3.66 6.73
C LEU A 93 -6.80 -3.16 5.77
N ARG A 94 -5.98 -4.08 5.27
CA ARG A 94 -4.95 -3.78 4.26
C ARG A 94 -5.54 -3.92 2.86
N GLU A 95 -5.14 -3.02 1.96
CA GLU A 95 -5.35 -3.20 0.53
C GLU A 95 -4.52 -4.40 0.03
N PRO A 96 -5.11 -5.31 -0.76
CA PRO A 96 -4.35 -6.39 -1.38
C PRO A 96 -3.49 -5.87 -2.54
N SER A 97 -2.33 -6.51 -2.75
CA SER A 97 -1.54 -6.33 -3.97
C SER A 97 -2.30 -6.85 -5.19
N LEU A 98 -2.17 -6.15 -6.32
CA LEU A 98 -2.83 -6.48 -7.58
C LEU A 98 -2.24 -7.74 -8.23
N GLY A 99 -0.92 -7.89 -8.22
CA GLY A 99 -0.23 -9.01 -8.88
C GLY A 99 -0.76 -10.41 -8.49
N PRO A 100 -0.94 -10.74 -7.19
CA PRO A 100 -1.50 -12.00 -6.72
C PRO A 100 -2.90 -12.33 -7.21
N VAL A 101 -3.72 -11.32 -7.53
CA VAL A 101 -5.10 -11.50 -8.02
C VAL A 101 -5.12 -12.22 -9.37
N PHE A 102 -4.11 -11.97 -10.22
CA PHE A 102 -3.93 -12.65 -11.50
C PHE A 102 -3.11 -13.95 -11.39
N GLY A 103 -2.73 -14.35 -10.18
CA GLY A 103 -1.99 -15.58 -9.90
C GLY A 103 -2.88 -16.64 -9.26
N VAL A 104 -2.59 -16.95 -7.98
CA VAL A 104 -3.20 -18.06 -7.24
C VAL A 104 -4.10 -17.56 -6.09
N LYS A 105 -3.93 -16.31 -5.64
CA LYS A 105 -4.65 -15.79 -4.48
C LYS A 105 -5.93 -15.07 -4.91
N GLY A 106 -7.08 -15.61 -4.50
CA GLY A 106 -8.35 -14.88 -4.48
C GLY A 106 -8.35 -13.73 -3.46
N GLY A 107 -9.36 -12.85 -3.57
CA GLY A 107 -9.42 -11.56 -2.88
C GLY A 107 -9.30 -11.59 -1.35
N ALA A 108 -8.71 -10.54 -0.79
CA ALA A 108 -8.38 -10.45 0.64
C ALA A 108 -9.49 -9.79 1.51
N ALA A 109 -10.64 -9.49 0.91
CA ALA A 109 -11.72 -8.69 1.50
C ALA A 109 -12.77 -9.51 2.28
N GLY A 110 -12.37 -10.61 2.92
CA GLY A 110 -13.27 -11.49 3.69
C GLY A 110 -13.84 -12.65 2.88
N GLY A 111 -14.98 -13.20 3.33
CA GLY A 111 -15.63 -14.35 2.69
C GLY A 111 -17.04 -14.59 3.24
N GLY A 112 -17.88 -15.25 2.45
CA GLY A 112 -19.30 -15.45 2.74
C GLY A 112 -20.04 -14.12 2.91
N TYR A 113 -20.83 -13.99 3.99
CA TYR A 113 -21.59 -12.77 4.31
C TYR A 113 -20.78 -11.72 5.08
N ALA A 114 -19.53 -12.01 5.40
CA ALA A 114 -18.60 -11.10 6.08
C ALA A 114 -17.53 -10.65 5.08
N GLN A 115 -17.90 -9.65 4.27
CA GLN A 115 -17.07 -9.10 3.20
C GLN A 115 -16.99 -7.57 3.26
N VAL A 116 -15.89 -7.00 2.74
CA VAL A 116 -15.82 -5.58 2.36
C VAL A 116 -16.03 -5.47 0.85
N ILE A 117 -16.89 -4.53 0.45
CA ILE A 117 -17.29 -4.29 -0.93
C ILE A 117 -17.13 -2.81 -1.28
N PRO A 118 -16.87 -2.44 -2.55
CA PRO A 118 -16.86 -3.29 -3.77
C PRO A 118 -15.58 -4.12 -3.93
N MET A 119 -15.73 -5.45 -3.97
CA MET A 119 -14.61 -6.41 -3.97
C MET A 119 -13.74 -6.32 -5.24
N GLU A 120 -14.36 -6.06 -6.39
CA GLU A 120 -13.67 -5.94 -7.68
C GLU A 120 -12.71 -4.74 -7.67
N ASP A 121 -13.18 -3.59 -7.19
CA ASP A 121 -12.35 -2.39 -7.09
C ASP A 121 -11.18 -2.60 -6.11
N ILE A 122 -11.45 -3.18 -4.93
CA ILE A 122 -10.45 -3.43 -3.88
C ILE A 122 -9.32 -4.35 -4.38
N ASN A 123 -9.64 -5.34 -5.21
CA ASN A 123 -8.65 -6.30 -5.72
C ASN A 123 -7.88 -5.79 -6.95
N LEU A 124 -8.31 -4.68 -7.55
CA LEU A 124 -7.67 -4.13 -8.76
C LEU A 124 -6.96 -2.82 -8.41
N HIS A 125 -7.41 -1.71 -8.97
CA HIS A 125 -6.73 -0.42 -8.84
C HIS A 125 -7.17 0.37 -7.60
N PHE A 126 -8.26 -0.05 -6.96
CA PHE A 126 -8.90 0.60 -5.84
C PHE A 126 -8.94 2.14 -5.97
N THR A 127 -8.18 2.86 -5.14
CA THR A 127 -8.04 4.33 -5.20
C THR A 127 -6.70 4.80 -5.77
N GLY A 128 -5.86 3.87 -6.25
CA GLY A 128 -4.58 4.16 -6.90
C GLY A 128 -3.36 4.20 -5.96
N ASP A 129 -3.50 3.75 -4.73
CA ASP A 129 -2.47 3.90 -3.69
C ASP A 129 -1.22 3.07 -4.03
N MET A 130 -1.40 1.83 -4.49
CA MET A 130 -0.28 1.00 -4.98
C MET A 130 0.42 1.62 -6.20
N HIS A 131 -0.32 2.31 -7.07
CA HIS A 131 0.27 3.01 -8.21
C HIS A 131 1.12 4.19 -7.76
N ALA A 132 0.63 4.99 -6.81
CA ALA A 132 1.38 6.10 -6.24
C ALA A 132 2.68 5.63 -5.57
N ILE A 133 2.63 4.54 -4.81
CA ILE A 133 3.80 3.93 -4.16
C ILE A 133 4.79 3.41 -5.20
N THR A 134 4.30 2.71 -6.23
CA THR A 134 5.12 2.21 -7.35
C THR A 134 5.85 3.36 -8.04
N THR A 135 5.13 4.44 -8.35
CA THR A 135 5.70 5.62 -9.00
C THR A 135 6.72 6.31 -8.11
N ALA A 136 6.45 6.51 -6.83
CA ALA A 136 7.38 7.15 -5.89
C ALA A 136 8.69 6.34 -5.74
N ASN A 137 8.59 5.01 -5.58
CA ASN A 137 9.75 4.13 -5.51
C ASN A 137 10.59 4.20 -6.81
N ASN A 138 9.92 4.10 -7.96
CA ASN A 138 10.63 4.08 -9.24
C ASN A 138 11.18 5.45 -9.64
N LEU A 139 10.58 6.55 -9.17
CA LEU A 139 11.16 7.89 -9.28
C LEU A 139 12.50 7.97 -8.54
N LEU A 140 12.58 7.45 -7.31
CA LEU A 140 13.85 7.41 -6.57
C LEU A 140 14.91 6.57 -7.31
N SER A 141 14.51 5.40 -7.85
CA SER A 141 15.42 4.58 -8.67
C SER A 141 15.92 5.34 -9.91
N ALA A 142 15.04 6.08 -10.59
CA ALA A 142 15.40 6.89 -11.75
C ALA A 142 16.32 8.07 -11.37
N ALA A 143 16.07 8.71 -10.23
CA ALA A 143 16.90 9.80 -9.71
C ALA A 143 18.32 9.32 -9.39
N ILE A 144 18.48 8.14 -8.78
CA ILE A 144 19.78 7.53 -8.51
C ILE A 144 20.59 7.33 -9.80
N ASP A 145 19.99 6.68 -10.80
CA ASP A 145 20.69 6.39 -12.06
C ASP A 145 20.98 7.68 -12.85
N ASN A 146 20.09 8.67 -12.80
CA ASN A 146 20.32 9.98 -13.40
C ASN A 146 21.45 10.75 -12.70
N HIS A 147 21.51 10.72 -11.36
CA HIS A 147 22.60 11.36 -10.61
C HIS A 147 23.97 10.81 -11.01
N ILE A 148 24.06 9.48 -11.15
CA ILE A 148 25.28 8.83 -11.64
C ILE A 148 25.60 9.29 -13.07
N HIS A 149 24.60 9.36 -13.94
CA HIS A 149 24.76 9.79 -15.32
C HIS A 149 25.26 11.23 -15.45
N GLN A 150 24.80 12.15 -14.60
CA GLN A 150 25.09 13.58 -14.67
C GLN A 150 26.40 14.01 -14.00
N GLY A 151 27.21 13.08 -13.50
CA GLY A 151 28.53 13.38 -12.93
C GLY A 151 28.84 12.67 -11.61
N ASN A 152 27.84 12.02 -11.00
CA ASN A 152 28.01 11.20 -9.79
C ASN A 152 28.77 11.92 -8.67
N GLU A 153 28.36 13.15 -8.33
CA GLU A 153 29.06 13.97 -7.32
C GLU A 153 29.14 13.29 -5.94
N LEU A 154 28.13 12.46 -5.62
CA LEU A 154 28.06 11.65 -4.40
C LEU A 154 28.96 10.40 -4.44
N LYS A 155 29.65 10.15 -5.56
CA LYS A 155 30.54 9.00 -5.78
C LYS A 155 29.87 7.66 -5.47
N ILE A 156 28.60 7.51 -5.84
CA ILE A 156 27.84 6.26 -5.70
C ILE A 156 28.61 5.14 -6.42
N ASP A 157 28.86 4.03 -5.72
CA ASP A 157 29.33 2.80 -6.34
C ASP A 157 28.10 2.06 -6.91
N SER A 158 28.00 1.96 -8.24
CA SER A 158 26.86 1.35 -8.93
C SER A 158 26.64 -0.12 -8.57
N ARG A 159 27.65 -0.80 -8.02
CA ARG A 159 27.58 -2.18 -7.52
C ARG A 159 27.01 -2.27 -6.10
N ARG A 160 26.90 -1.14 -5.41
CA ARG A 160 26.46 -1.03 -4.00
C ARG A 160 25.20 -0.19 -3.84
N ILE A 161 24.40 -0.07 -4.90
CA ILE A 161 23.03 0.42 -4.80
C ILE A 161 22.20 -0.69 -4.14
N VAL A 162 21.57 -0.39 -3.02
CA VAL A 162 20.72 -1.34 -2.29
C VAL A 162 19.24 -1.15 -2.62
N PHE A 163 18.87 0.05 -3.10
CA PHE A 163 17.51 0.37 -3.48
C PHE A 163 17.12 -0.29 -4.80
N LYS A 164 15.95 -0.95 -4.82
CA LYS A 164 15.44 -1.70 -5.96
C LYS A 164 14.21 -1.05 -6.56
N ARG A 165 14.01 -1.30 -7.84
CA ARG A 165 12.75 -0.94 -8.53
C ARG A 165 11.60 -1.82 -8.03
N VAL A 166 10.38 -1.39 -8.28
CA VAL A 166 9.19 -2.15 -7.90
C VAL A 166 8.16 -2.21 -9.03
N LEU A 167 7.38 -3.29 -9.03
CA LEU A 167 6.22 -3.46 -9.89
C LEU A 167 5.19 -4.34 -9.18
N ASP A 168 3.92 -3.93 -9.18
CA ASP A 168 2.86 -4.69 -8.50
C ASP A 168 2.34 -5.85 -9.37
N MET A 169 3.26 -6.68 -9.85
CA MET A 169 3.00 -7.85 -10.68
C MET A 169 3.81 -9.04 -10.19
N ASN A 170 3.27 -10.24 -10.38
CA ASN A 170 4.00 -11.48 -10.10
C ASN A 170 4.96 -11.84 -11.25
N ASP A 171 5.97 -10.99 -11.47
CA ASP A 171 6.95 -11.19 -12.54
C ASP A 171 8.28 -11.71 -11.98
N ARG A 172 8.56 -12.99 -12.22
CA ARG A 172 9.81 -13.62 -11.78
C ARG A 172 11.03 -13.23 -12.63
N ALA A 173 10.82 -12.79 -13.87
CA ALA A 173 11.91 -12.47 -14.79
C ALA A 173 12.66 -11.21 -14.36
N LEU A 174 11.99 -10.30 -13.63
CA LEU A 174 12.55 -9.05 -13.16
C LEU A 174 13.35 -9.15 -11.84
N ARG A 175 13.49 -10.35 -11.26
CA ARG A 175 14.21 -10.52 -9.98
C ARG A 175 15.68 -10.13 -10.05
N GLN A 176 16.30 -10.35 -11.21
CA GLN A 176 17.70 -10.04 -11.50
C GLN A 176 17.77 -9.55 -12.94
N VAL A 177 18.20 -8.32 -13.14
CA VAL A 177 18.30 -7.69 -14.46
C VAL A 177 19.61 -6.90 -14.57
N VAL A 178 19.99 -6.57 -15.79
CA VAL A 178 21.05 -5.60 -16.08
C VAL A 178 20.39 -4.39 -16.75
N VAL A 179 20.61 -3.21 -16.19
CA VAL A 179 20.07 -1.93 -16.67
C VAL A 179 21.19 -1.04 -17.22
N GLY A 180 20.83 0.07 -17.88
CA GLY A 180 21.82 1.03 -18.40
C GLY A 180 22.64 0.49 -19.57
N LEU A 181 21.99 -0.27 -20.47
CA LEU A 181 22.60 -0.81 -21.69
C LEU A 181 22.40 0.12 -22.89
N GLY A 182 23.17 -0.08 -23.96
CA GLY A 182 23.03 0.65 -25.22
C GLY A 182 23.96 1.86 -25.38
N GLY A 183 25.06 1.90 -24.62
CA GLY A 183 26.13 2.88 -24.75
C GLY A 183 25.92 4.15 -23.92
N THR A 184 26.84 5.10 -24.09
CA THR A 184 26.95 6.32 -23.27
C THR A 184 25.65 7.11 -23.05
N PRO A 185 24.75 7.32 -24.04
CA PRO A 185 23.54 8.12 -23.80
C PRO A 185 22.52 7.45 -22.87
N ASN A 186 22.66 6.16 -22.56
CA ASN A 186 21.65 5.38 -21.84
C ASN A 186 22.06 5.07 -20.39
N GLY A 187 23.05 5.76 -19.85
CA GLY A 187 23.51 5.61 -18.47
C GLY A 187 24.64 4.58 -18.31
N PHE A 188 24.87 4.19 -17.05
CA PHE A 188 25.92 3.25 -16.67
C PHE A 188 25.36 1.85 -16.44
N THR A 189 26.00 0.85 -17.02
CA THR A 189 25.56 -0.54 -16.88
C THR A 189 25.75 -1.04 -15.45
N ARG A 190 24.69 -1.62 -14.86
CA ARG A 190 24.75 -2.26 -13.53
C ARG A 190 23.73 -3.37 -13.38
N GLU A 191 23.97 -4.24 -12.40
CA GLU A 191 22.98 -5.20 -11.91
C GLU A 191 21.89 -4.47 -11.12
N ASP A 192 20.65 -4.95 -11.25
CA ASP A 192 19.49 -4.43 -10.55
C ASP A 192 18.44 -5.53 -10.35
N GLY A 193 17.33 -5.20 -9.70
CA GLY A 193 16.17 -6.09 -9.65
C GLY A 193 14.90 -5.37 -9.25
N PHE A 194 13.78 -6.08 -9.41
CA PHE A 194 12.47 -5.63 -8.99
C PHE A 194 11.96 -6.45 -7.81
N THR A 195 11.27 -5.77 -6.90
CA THR A 195 10.42 -6.39 -5.88
C THR A 195 8.96 -6.06 -6.14
N ILE A 196 8.04 -6.84 -5.56
CA ILE A 196 6.62 -6.47 -5.62
C ILE A 196 6.39 -5.17 -4.84
N THR A 197 5.50 -4.29 -5.31
CA THR A 197 5.30 -2.94 -4.72
C THR A 197 5.04 -2.95 -3.23
N VAL A 198 4.22 -3.89 -2.74
CA VAL A 198 3.92 -4.02 -1.30
C VAL A 198 5.13 -4.39 -0.44
N ALA A 199 6.25 -4.81 -1.03
CA ALA A 199 7.51 -5.08 -0.34
C ALA A 199 8.46 -3.87 -0.30
N SER A 200 8.08 -2.75 -0.90
CA SER A 200 8.88 -1.52 -0.89
C SER A 200 9.00 -0.93 0.52
N GLU A 201 10.16 -0.32 0.82
CA GLU A 201 10.31 0.52 2.01
C GLU A 201 9.38 1.74 1.97
N ILE A 202 9.03 2.24 0.78
CA ILE A 202 8.04 3.32 0.60
C ILE A 202 6.68 2.91 1.17
N MET A 203 6.27 1.65 0.97
CA MET A 203 5.03 1.10 1.57
C MET A 203 5.14 1.06 3.10
N ALA A 204 6.25 0.55 3.63
CA ALA A 204 6.45 0.46 5.08
C ALA A 204 6.42 1.85 5.73
N ILE A 205 7.09 2.83 5.11
CA ILE A 205 7.11 4.22 5.57
C ILE A 205 5.70 4.82 5.52
N LEU A 206 4.94 4.61 4.45
CA LEU A 206 3.54 5.07 4.36
C LEU A 206 2.69 4.53 5.52
N CYS A 207 2.79 3.24 5.82
CA CYS A 207 2.01 2.61 6.89
C CYS A 207 2.43 3.03 8.32
N LEU A 208 3.60 3.63 8.48
CA LEU A 208 4.17 4.03 9.78
C LEU A 208 4.22 5.54 9.98
N SER A 209 3.83 6.32 8.97
CA SER A 209 3.84 7.79 9.04
C SER A 209 2.60 8.32 9.74
N THR A 210 2.76 9.38 10.52
CA THR A 210 1.64 10.06 11.18
C THR A 210 0.99 11.15 10.31
N ASP A 211 1.79 11.76 9.44
CA ASP A 211 1.39 12.85 8.57
C ASP A 211 2.35 12.98 7.37
N LEU A 212 2.10 13.96 6.49
CA LEU A 212 2.90 14.17 5.28
C LEU A 212 4.34 14.63 5.57
N MET A 213 4.58 15.36 6.65
CA MET A 213 5.91 15.84 7.00
C MET A 213 6.76 14.72 7.61
N ASP A 214 6.17 13.90 8.48
CA ASP A 214 6.80 12.66 8.96
C ASP A 214 7.11 11.70 7.80
N LEU A 215 6.18 11.55 6.85
CA LEU A 215 6.39 10.77 5.63
C LEU A 215 7.61 11.25 4.85
N LYS A 216 7.70 12.57 4.63
CA LYS A 216 8.83 13.19 3.90
C LYS A 216 10.15 13.02 4.65
N GLU A 217 10.16 13.19 5.97
CA GLU A 217 11.36 13.00 6.78
C GLU A 217 11.85 11.55 6.72
N ARG A 218 10.92 10.59 6.81
CA ARG A 218 11.22 9.16 6.69
C ARG A 218 11.75 8.79 5.33
N PHE A 219 11.18 9.33 4.25
CA PHE A 219 11.73 9.15 2.90
C PHE A 219 13.19 9.64 2.83
N GLY A 220 13.50 10.80 3.42
CA GLY A 220 14.87 11.31 3.46
C GLY A 220 15.87 10.41 4.20
N LYS A 221 15.42 9.48 5.04
CA LYS A 221 16.25 8.53 5.80
C LYS A 221 16.45 7.18 5.11
N ILE A 222 15.84 6.96 3.93
CA ILE A 222 16.04 5.74 3.16
C ILE A 222 17.50 5.64 2.71
N LEU A 223 18.17 4.55 3.05
CA LEU A 223 19.50 4.22 2.54
C LEU A 223 19.37 3.74 1.09
N ILE A 224 19.98 4.46 0.15
CA ILE A 224 19.85 4.13 -1.28
C ILE A 224 21.06 3.39 -1.84
N ALA A 225 22.26 3.75 -1.38
CA ALA A 225 23.51 3.19 -1.87
C ALA A 225 24.65 3.41 -0.88
N TYR A 226 25.82 2.87 -1.24
CA TYR A 226 27.09 3.25 -0.64
C TYR A 226 27.99 3.91 -1.68
N SER A 227 28.76 4.89 -1.25
CA SER A 227 29.81 5.50 -2.07
C SER A 227 30.99 4.55 -2.29
N ALA A 228 31.91 4.92 -3.18
CA ALA A 228 33.13 4.17 -3.44
C ALA A 228 34.04 4.00 -2.21
N ASP A 229 34.02 4.96 -1.27
CA ASP A 229 34.70 4.92 0.02
C ASP A 229 33.87 4.25 1.14
N GLY A 230 32.69 3.73 0.82
CA GLY A 230 31.85 2.96 1.73
C GLY A 230 30.98 3.78 2.67
N GLN A 231 30.80 5.08 2.41
CA GLN A 231 29.88 5.92 3.18
C GLN A 231 28.44 5.66 2.73
N PRO A 232 27.48 5.63 3.68
CA PRO A 232 26.07 5.49 3.33
C PRO A 232 25.55 6.75 2.63
N ILE A 233 24.76 6.56 1.58
CA ILE A 233 24.09 7.64 0.85
C ILE A 233 22.58 7.44 1.03
N TYR A 234 21.90 8.50 1.45
CA TYR A 234 20.47 8.51 1.75
C TYR A 234 19.68 9.26 0.69
N CYS A 235 18.36 9.03 0.62
CA CYS A 235 17.47 9.68 -0.35
C CYS A 235 17.47 11.23 -0.30
N LYS A 236 17.80 11.82 0.87
CA LYS A 236 17.88 13.27 1.03
C LYS A 236 19.15 13.90 0.44
N ASP A 237 20.18 13.11 0.18
CA ASP A 237 21.49 13.54 -0.33
C ASP A 237 21.44 13.68 -1.86
#